data_AF-A0A8J2KUI7-F1
#
_entry.id   AF-A0A8J2KUI7-F1
#
_cell.length_a   1.000
_cell.length_b   1.000
_cell.length_c   1.000
_cell.angle_alpha   90.00
_cell.angle_beta   90.00
_cell.angle_gamma   90.00
#
_symmetry.space_group_name_H-M   'P 1'
#
loop_
_entity.id
_entity.type
_entity.pdbx_description
1 polymer ?
#
loop_
_entity_poly.entity_id
_entity_poly.type
_entity_poly.pdbx_seq_one_letter_code
_entity_poly.pdbx_strand_id
1 'polypeptide(L)'
;MVLKLVGILISLLPLLSWSLDNGLARTPPMGWLAWERFRCNTDCVNDPENCISERLFMQMADLLVKDGYKAAGYEYIIVDDCWLAKTRDSKGRLQADPERFPSGIKVLADYVHSKGLKFGIYEDYGNYTCAGYPGILGYLETDANTFAEWGVDYVKLDGCYSHPIDMDQGYPEFGYHLNLTGRPMIYSCSWPVYQIYSGIEPNYTAIKGACNLWRNFDDIQDSWQSIQSVIDYYGDNQDIIVPQAGPGHWNDPDMLIIGNFGLSYEQSKSQMAMWAIWASPLLMSVDLRTIRNDYKAILKNKKIIAVNQDILGIQGRRIYKDRGIEIWARPITPVIRNDFSYCIAFLNRRTDGTPSEVSVINRELGLTHAGGYRVDDLYTDKDYGILSPEDKITVDVNPSGVVMLRFTVASAFQKAPYLPSAQGSQVNLFGIPAHIAHDNHKTLPQRLQWLAGFPHFHLTGLNETDIVTSNETGKLQLLQTQAEIILFLIQQQFIRDFRNWRRLHERKRLKNSGYNQANRSQNWKT
;
A
#
# COMPACT_ATOMS: atom_id res chain seq x y z
N MET A 1 35.30 -13.52 53.75
CA MET A 1 34.95 -14.62 52.82
C MET A 1 33.70 -14.18 52.07
N VAL A 2 33.87 -13.67 50.85
CA VAL A 2 32.83 -12.98 50.07
C VAL A 2 31.92 -14.01 49.41
N LEU A 3 30.62 -13.98 49.74
CA LEU A 3 29.57 -14.75 49.09
C LEU A 3 29.42 -14.26 47.64
N LYS A 4 29.71 -15.11 46.65
CA LYS A 4 29.39 -14.83 45.24
C LYS A 4 27.95 -15.27 44.97
N LEU A 5 27.08 -14.28 44.73
CA LEU A 5 25.78 -14.45 44.11
C LEU A 5 25.95 -15.00 42.68
N VAL A 6 25.37 -16.16 42.42
CA VAL A 6 25.17 -16.69 41.06
C VAL A 6 23.94 -15.99 40.49
N GLY A 7 24.17 -15.00 39.62
CA GLY A 7 23.11 -14.39 38.83
C GLY A 7 22.71 -15.33 37.70
N ILE A 8 21.46 -15.79 37.71
CA ILE A 8 20.84 -16.48 36.57
C ILE A 8 20.61 -15.44 35.48
N LEU A 9 21.40 -15.51 34.41
CA LEU A 9 21.23 -14.71 33.21
C LEU A 9 20.03 -15.29 32.44
N ILE A 10 18.84 -14.73 32.62
CA ILE A 10 17.70 -15.01 31.73
C ILE A 10 18.01 -14.33 30.41
N SER A 11 18.50 -15.10 29.44
CA SER A 11 18.64 -14.67 28.06
C SER A 11 17.24 -14.42 27.48
N LEU A 12 16.84 -13.14 27.41
CA LEU A 12 15.74 -12.69 26.57
C LEU A 12 16.16 -12.89 25.10
N LEU A 13 15.93 -14.08 24.56
CA LEU A 13 15.89 -14.29 23.11
C LEU A 13 14.73 -13.42 22.57
N PRO A 14 14.97 -12.54 21.58
CA PRO A 14 13.86 -11.90 20.90
C PRO A 14 13.00 -13.02 20.29
N LEU A 15 11.71 -13.03 20.61
CA LEU A 15 10.72 -13.82 19.87
C LEU A 15 10.78 -13.31 18.43
N LEU A 16 11.56 -13.99 17.59
CA LEU A 16 11.45 -13.89 16.14
C LEU A 16 10.04 -14.37 15.83
N SER A 17 9.12 -13.44 15.63
CA SER A 17 7.79 -13.77 15.14
C SER A 17 7.90 -14.08 13.65
N TRP A 18 7.58 -15.31 13.30
CA TRP A 18 7.59 -15.79 11.93
C TRP A 18 6.32 -15.27 11.25
N SER A 19 6.45 -14.54 10.15
CA SER A 19 5.33 -14.26 9.25
C SER A 19 4.93 -15.54 8.53
N LEU A 20 3.72 -15.59 7.96
CA LEU A 20 3.30 -16.66 7.07
C LEU A 20 4.29 -16.70 5.89
N ASP A 21 5.04 -17.79 5.80
CA ASP A 21 6.06 -17.97 4.76
C ASP A 21 5.63 -19.05 3.76
N ASN A 22 4.52 -18.79 3.05
CA ASN A 22 4.01 -19.68 2.01
C ASN A 22 4.59 -19.38 0.61
N GLY A 23 5.59 -18.49 0.51
CA GLY A 23 6.22 -18.11 -0.75
C GLY A 23 5.43 -17.12 -1.62
N LEU A 24 4.20 -16.76 -1.24
CA LEU A 24 3.30 -15.93 -2.03
C LEU A 24 3.31 -14.46 -1.57
N ALA A 25 2.61 -13.60 -2.34
CA ALA A 25 2.43 -12.17 -2.05
C ALA A 25 3.74 -11.43 -1.75
N ARG A 26 4.85 -11.77 -2.41
CA ARG A 26 6.15 -11.10 -2.21
C ARG A 26 6.15 -9.64 -2.65
N THR A 27 5.21 -9.29 -3.53
CA THR A 27 4.73 -7.94 -3.78
C THR A 27 3.21 -7.92 -3.55
N PRO A 28 2.58 -6.75 -3.39
CA PRO A 28 1.14 -6.67 -3.16
C PRO A 28 0.35 -7.32 -4.31
N PRO A 29 -0.68 -8.14 -4.04
CA PRO A 29 -1.45 -8.80 -5.10
C PRO A 29 -2.13 -7.79 -6.04
N MET A 30 -2.20 -8.12 -7.33
CA MET A 30 -2.88 -7.30 -8.34
C MET A 30 -3.92 -8.14 -9.09
N GLY A 31 -5.15 -7.66 -9.18
CA GLY A 31 -6.21 -8.42 -9.81
C GLY A 31 -7.53 -7.66 -9.95
N TRP A 32 -8.61 -8.42 -10.06
CA TRP A 32 -9.97 -7.95 -10.14
C TRP A 32 -10.84 -8.74 -9.16
N LEU A 33 -11.70 -8.06 -8.41
CA LEU A 33 -12.58 -8.61 -7.39
C LEU A 33 -14.00 -8.05 -7.63
N ALA A 34 -15.02 -8.90 -7.57
CA ALA A 34 -16.37 -8.52 -8.03
C ALA A 34 -17.15 -7.55 -7.11
N TRP A 35 -16.80 -7.46 -5.83
CA TRP A 35 -17.70 -6.96 -4.78
C TRP A 35 -18.18 -5.53 -4.98
N GLU A 36 -17.27 -4.55 -5.08
CA GLU A 36 -17.68 -3.13 -5.04
C GLU A 36 -18.64 -2.77 -6.18
N ARG A 37 -18.39 -3.30 -7.39
CA ARG A 37 -19.14 -2.95 -8.60
C ARG A 37 -20.37 -3.81 -8.81
N PHE A 38 -20.29 -5.11 -8.53
CA PHE A 38 -21.35 -6.09 -8.86
C PHE A 38 -22.13 -6.56 -7.63
N ARG A 39 -21.57 -6.38 -6.44
CA ARG A 39 -22.21 -6.65 -5.13
C ARG A 39 -22.81 -8.06 -5.11
N CYS A 40 -23.96 -8.22 -4.46
CA CYS A 40 -24.70 -9.47 -4.39
C CYS A 40 -25.84 -9.52 -5.44
N ASN A 41 -25.60 -9.09 -6.67
CA ASN A 41 -26.61 -9.19 -7.72
C ASN A 41 -26.77 -10.64 -8.19
N THR A 42 -27.85 -11.33 -7.79
CA THR A 42 -28.13 -12.71 -8.21
C THR A 42 -29.28 -12.82 -9.21
N ASP A 43 -29.84 -11.70 -9.69
CA ASP A 43 -30.95 -11.70 -10.65
C ASP A 43 -30.44 -11.85 -12.08
N CYS A 44 -30.06 -13.07 -12.45
CA CYS A 44 -29.62 -13.38 -13.81
C CYS A 44 -30.75 -13.44 -14.84
N VAL A 45 -32.01 -13.35 -14.42
CA VAL A 45 -33.16 -13.33 -15.35
C VAL A 45 -33.33 -11.93 -15.91
N ASN A 46 -33.34 -10.91 -15.04
CA ASN A 46 -33.56 -9.53 -15.45
C ASN A 46 -32.25 -8.77 -15.71
N ASP A 47 -31.13 -9.22 -15.16
CA ASP A 47 -29.82 -8.59 -15.32
C ASP A 47 -28.68 -9.60 -15.62
N PRO A 48 -28.80 -10.38 -16.72
CA PRO A 48 -27.90 -11.51 -17.04
C PRO A 48 -26.45 -11.10 -17.30
N GLU A 49 -26.19 -9.84 -17.63
CA GLU A 49 -24.83 -9.36 -17.88
C GLU A 49 -24.12 -8.91 -16.60
N ASN A 50 -24.84 -8.58 -15.52
CA ASN A 50 -24.21 -8.06 -14.30
C ASN A 50 -24.43 -8.94 -13.07
N CYS A 51 -25.26 -9.97 -13.17
CA CYS A 51 -25.42 -10.91 -12.08
C CYS A 51 -24.12 -11.72 -11.81
N ILE A 52 -23.90 -12.08 -10.56
CA ILE A 52 -22.80 -12.93 -10.10
C ILE A 52 -23.00 -14.35 -10.67
N SER A 53 -22.31 -14.63 -11.77
CA SER A 53 -22.42 -15.87 -12.55
C SER A 53 -21.08 -16.24 -13.18
N GLU A 54 -20.91 -17.51 -13.56
CA GLU A 54 -19.67 -17.97 -14.23
C GLU A 54 -19.36 -17.15 -15.49
N ARG A 55 -20.40 -16.73 -16.22
CA ARG A 55 -20.29 -15.89 -17.42
C ARG A 55 -19.62 -14.55 -17.13
N LEU A 56 -19.98 -13.89 -16.02
CA LEU A 56 -19.36 -12.62 -15.62
C LEU A 56 -17.85 -12.79 -15.45
N PHE A 57 -17.43 -13.79 -14.68
CA PHE A 57 -16.02 -14.03 -14.39
C PHE A 57 -15.23 -14.46 -15.63
N MET A 58 -15.81 -15.27 -16.51
CA MET A 58 -15.18 -15.64 -17.79
C MET A 58 -14.96 -14.41 -18.68
N GLN A 59 -15.96 -13.52 -18.78
CA GLN A 59 -15.83 -12.26 -19.55
C GLN A 59 -14.75 -11.34 -18.96
N MET A 60 -14.70 -11.18 -17.64
CA MET A 60 -13.68 -10.35 -16.99
C MET A 60 -12.28 -10.96 -17.15
N ALA A 61 -12.14 -12.28 -17.07
CA ALA A 61 -10.88 -12.99 -17.35
C ALA A 61 -10.41 -12.74 -18.80
N ASP A 62 -11.30 -12.83 -19.78
CA ASP A 62 -10.98 -12.54 -21.18
C ASP A 62 -10.50 -11.09 -21.37
N LEU A 63 -11.17 -10.13 -20.72
CA LEU A 63 -10.83 -8.72 -20.83
C LEU A 63 -9.53 -8.36 -20.11
N LEU A 64 -9.22 -8.99 -18.97
CA LEU A 64 -7.92 -8.80 -18.31
C LEU A 64 -6.77 -9.15 -19.24
N VAL A 65 -6.90 -10.22 -20.03
CA VAL A 65 -5.89 -10.60 -21.03
C VAL A 65 -5.95 -9.69 -22.25
N LYS A 66 -7.11 -9.58 -22.89
CA LYS A 66 -7.30 -8.87 -24.16
C LYS A 66 -6.95 -7.39 -24.08
N ASP A 67 -7.32 -6.72 -22.99
CA ASP A 67 -7.13 -5.28 -22.83
C ASP A 67 -5.80 -4.94 -22.13
N GLY A 68 -4.94 -5.94 -21.90
CA GLY A 68 -3.56 -5.77 -21.45
C GLY A 68 -3.38 -5.50 -19.95
N TYR A 69 -4.39 -5.77 -19.11
CA TYR A 69 -4.25 -5.69 -17.66
C TYR A 69 -3.33 -6.77 -17.12
N LYS A 70 -3.43 -8.00 -17.63
CA LYS A 70 -2.50 -9.09 -17.32
C LYS A 70 -1.05 -8.69 -17.64
N ALA A 71 -0.83 -8.07 -18.80
CA ALA A 71 0.49 -7.59 -19.20
C ALA A 71 1.00 -6.42 -18.34
N ALA A 72 0.11 -5.72 -17.63
CA ALA A 72 0.45 -4.71 -16.64
C ALA A 72 0.69 -5.29 -15.23
N GLY A 73 0.33 -6.56 -14.98
CA GLY A 73 0.55 -7.27 -13.71
C GLY A 73 -0.72 -7.77 -13.03
N TYR A 74 -1.91 -7.41 -13.50
CA TYR A 74 -3.18 -7.87 -12.89
C TYR A 74 -3.45 -9.34 -13.26
N GLU A 75 -3.24 -10.24 -12.32
CA GLU A 75 -3.27 -11.69 -12.57
C GLU A 75 -4.38 -12.45 -11.84
N TYR A 76 -5.01 -11.87 -10.81
CA TYR A 76 -6.09 -12.53 -10.07
C TYR A 76 -7.49 -12.15 -10.58
N ILE A 77 -8.40 -13.13 -10.69
CA ILE A 77 -9.86 -12.97 -10.80
C ILE A 77 -10.45 -13.55 -9.51
N ILE A 78 -11.12 -12.73 -8.70
CA ILE A 78 -11.59 -13.10 -7.37
C ILE A 78 -13.12 -13.02 -7.35
N VAL A 79 -13.75 -14.17 -7.12
CA VAL A 79 -15.17 -14.28 -6.80
C VAL A 79 -15.37 -13.85 -5.36
N ASP A 80 -16.28 -12.91 -5.11
CA ASP A 80 -16.67 -12.48 -3.77
C ASP A 80 -17.96 -13.17 -3.31
N ASP A 81 -18.64 -12.66 -2.27
CA ASP A 81 -19.86 -13.26 -1.72
C ASP A 81 -20.95 -13.51 -2.78
N CYS A 82 -21.93 -14.33 -2.42
CA CYS A 82 -23.11 -14.68 -3.22
C CYS A 82 -22.88 -15.64 -4.39
N TRP A 83 -21.73 -16.31 -4.49
CA TRP A 83 -21.51 -17.37 -5.49
C TRP A 83 -22.14 -18.72 -5.11
N LEU A 84 -22.37 -18.92 -3.81
CA LEU A 84 -22.81 -20.17 -3.19
C LEU A 84 -24.25 -20.53 -3.55
N ALA A 85 -24.55 -21.82 -3.57
CA ALA A 85 -25.90 -22.32 -3.37
C ALA A 85 -26.34 -22.05 -1.91
N LYS A 86 -27.64 -22.05 -1.65
CA LYS A 86 -28.17 -21.80 -0.29
C LYS A 86 -27.92 -22.93 0.71
N THR A 87 -27.46 -24.09 0.25
CA THR A 87 -27.17 -25.25 1.10
C THR A 87 -25.90 -25.97 0.65
N ARG A 88 -25.21 -26.58 1.61
CA ARG A 88 -24.13 -27.53 1.36
C ARG A 88 -24.69 -28.84 0.79
N ASP A 89 -23.84 -29.64 0.15
CA ASP A 89 -24.24 -30.96 -0.34
C ASP A 89 -24.48 -31.94 0.82
N SER A 90 -24.89 -33.17 0.50
CA SER A 90 -25.14 -34.21 1.52
C SER A 90 -23.89 -34.67 2.28
N LYS A 91 -22.69 -34.28 1.84
CA LYS A 91 -21.41 -34.52 2.50
C LYS A 91 -20.89 -33.29 3.25
N GLY A 92 -21.68 -32.21 3.31
CA GLY A 92 -21.29 -30.96 3.97
C GLY A 92 -20.36 -30.08 3.15
N ARG A 93 -20.17 -30.33 1.86
CA ARG A 93 -19.31 -29.50 1.00
C ARG A 93 -20.04 -28.29 0.46
N LEU A 94 -19.31 -27.19 0.28
CA LEU A 94 -19.80 -26.00 -0.42
C LEU A 94 -20.17 -26.35 -1.87
N GLN A 95 -21.22 -25.71 -2.36
CA GLN A 95 -21.71 -25.84 -3.73
C GLN A 95 -21.84 -24.45 -4.32
N ALA A 96 -21.44 -24.29 -5.58
CA ALA A 96 -21.83 -23.10 -6.34
C ALA A 96 -23.32 -23.15 -6.63
N ASP A 97 -23.93 -21.97 -6.80
CA ASP A 97 -25.29 -21.90 -7.29
C ASP A 97 -25.40 -22.56 -8.67
N PRO A 98 -26.23 -23.61 -8.83
CA PRO A 98 -26.23 -24.42 -10.06
C PRO A 98 -26.85 -23.71 -11.27
N GLU A 99 -27.64 -22.65 -11.06
CA GLU A 99 -28.21 -21.87 -12.16
C GLU A 99 -27.22 -20.83 -12.67
N ARG A 100 -26.44 -20.24 -11.77
CA ARG A 100 -25.49 -19.15 -12.08
C ARG A 100 -24.09 -19.64 -12.40
N PHE A 101 -23.71 -20.82 -11.88
CA PHE A 101 -22.44 -21.50 -12.13
C PHE A 101 -22.69 -22.95 -12.55
N PRO A 102 -23.43 -23.19 -13.65
CA PRO A 102 -23.83 -24.54 -14.08
C PRO A 102 -22.65 -25.48 -14.37
N SER A 103 -21.47 -24.93 -14.70
CA SER A 103 -20.25 -25.70 -14.95
C SER A 103 -19.48 -26.04 -13.65
N GLY A 104 -19.79 -25.35 -12.56
CA GLY A 104 -19.12 -25.46 -11.25
C GLY A 104 -17.78 -24.71 -11.17
N ILE A 105 -17.34 -24.45 -9.93
CA ILE A 105 -16.14 -23.63 -9.66
C ILE A 105 -14.87 -24.21 -10.25
N LYS A 106 -14.68 -25.53 -10.20
CA LYS A 106 -13.48 -26.14 -10.78
C LYS A 106 -13.32 -25.82 -12.27
N VAL A 107 -14.39 -25.89 -13.05
CA VAL A 107 -14.35 -25.58 -14.48
C VAL A 107 -14.06 -24.09 -14.71
N LEU A 108 -14.62 -23.21 -13.87
CA LEU A 108 -14.32 -21.78 -13.92
C LEU A 108 -12.85 -21.49 -13.59
N ALA A 109 -12.30 -22.14 -12.55
CA ALA A 109 -10.89 -22.02 -12.19
C ALA A 109 -9.99 -22.52 -13.33
N ASP A 110 -10.27 -23.70 -13.89
CA ASP A 110 -9.55 -24.25 -15.04
C ASP A 110 -9.61 -23.29 -16.25
N TYR A 111 -10.76 -22.64 -16.49
CA TYR A 111 -10.89 -21.60 -17.52
C TYR A 111 -9.98 -20.40 -17.25
N VAL A 112 -9.98 -19.86 -16.03
CA VAL A 112 -9.12 -18.74 -15.63
C VAL A 112 -7.63 -19.12 -15.78
N HIS A 113 -7.24 -20.32 -15.37
CA HIS A 113 -5.88 -20.84 -15.56
C HIS A 113 -5.51 -20.98 -17.03
N SER A 114 -6.45 -21.37 -17.91
CA SER A 114 -6.20 -21.45 -19.36
C SER A 114 -5.85 -20.09 -19.99
N LYS A 115 -6.24 -18.98 -19.35
CA LYS A 115 -5.86 -17.61 -19.73
C LYS A 115 -4.52 -17.19 -19.11
N GLY A 116 -3.90 -18.06 -18.34
CA GLY A 116 -2.72 -17.82 -17.50
C GLY A 116 -2.96 -16.76 -16.44
N LEU A 117 -4.20 -16.69 -15.92
CA LEU A 117 -4.58 -15.91 -14.75
C LEU A 117 -4.69 -16.86 -13.54
N LYS A 118 -4.94 -16.30 -12.36
CA LYS A 118 -5.11 -16.99 -11.08
C LYS A 118 -6.55 -16.80 -10.58
N PHE A 119 -7.13 -17.85 -10.03
CA PHE A 119 -8.52 -17.85 -9.57
C PHE A 119 -8.61 -17.65 -8.06
N GLY A 120 -9.45 -16.73 -7.62
CA GLY A 120 -9.72 -16.46 -6.22
C GLY A 120 -11.18 -16.68 -5.85
N ILE A 121 -11.41 -17.05 -4.59
CA ILE A 121 -12.74 -17.31 -4.04
C ILE A 121 -12.90 -16.62 -2.68
N TYR A 122 -14.15 -16.49 -2.27
CA TYR A 122 -14.57 -15.89 -1.01
C TYR A 122 -15.22 -16.94 -0.11
N GLU A 123 -14.94 -16.81 1.18
CA GLU A 123 -15.72 -17.39 2.27
C GLU A 123 -15.80 -16.46 3.48
N ASP A 124 -16.51 -16.89 4.51
CA ASP A 124 -16.67 -16.18 5.79
C ASP A 124 -16.34 -17.10 6.98
N TYR A 125 -15.50 -16.62 7.90
CA TYR A 125 -15.33 -17.21 9.23
C TYR A 125 -16.56 -16.94 10.09
N GLY A 126 -17.64 -17.64 9.80
CA GLY A 126 -18.96 -17.44 10.39
C GLY A 126 -19.90 -18.61 10.17
N ASN A 127 -21.08 -18.56 10.79
CA ASN A 127 -22.15 -19.52 10.47
C ASN A 127 -22.75 -19.24 9.09
N TYR A 128 -22.70 -17.98 8.67
CA TYR A 128 -23.14 -17.51 7.37
C TYR A 128 -22.16 -16.47 6.83
N THR A 129 -22.11 -16.32 5.51
CA THR A 129 -21.51 -15.15 4.87
C THR A 129 -22.30 -13.89 5.19
N CYS A 130 -21.72 -12.71 4.96
CA CYS A 130 -22.40 -11.44 5.17
C CYS A 130 -23.74 -11.34 4.41
N ALA A 131 -23.89 -11.97 3.23
CA ALA A 131 -25.14 -12.05 2.49
C ALA A 131 -26.04 -13.25 2.84
N GLY A 132 -25.72 -13.99 3.91
CA GLY A 132 -26.54 -15.07 4.45
C GLY A 132 -26.40 -16.41 3.72
N TYR A 133 -25.30 -16.66 3.02
CA TYR A 133 -24.97 -17.98 2.46
C TYR A 133 -24.23 -18.84 3.50
N PRO A 134 -24.09 -20.17 3.32
CA PRO A 134 -23.40 -21.01 4.31
C PRO A 134 -21.96 -20.56 4.57
N GLY A 135 -21.57 -20.32 5.82
CA GLY A 135 -20.18 -19.99 6.21
C GLY A 135 -19.37 -21.23 6.63
N ILE A 136 -18.10 -21.04 7.00
CA ILE A 136 -17.16 -22.17 7.20
C ILE A 136 -17.14 -22.80 8.59
N LEU A 137 -17.83 -22.24 9.60
CA LEU A 137 -17.78 -22.80 10.96
C LEU A 137 -18.26 -24.26 11.00
N GLY A 138 -17.41 -25.14 11.54
CA GLY A 138 -17.61 -26.59 11.55
C GLY A 138 -17.12 -27.33 10.29
N TYR A 139 -16.63 -26.60 9.28
CA TYR A 139 -16.20 -27.14 7.97
C TYR A 139 -14.81 -26.66 7.53
N LEU A 140 -14.01 -26.05 8.40
CA LEU A 140 -12.71 -25.43 8.07
C LEU A 140 -11.81 -26.34 7.22
N GLU A 141 -11.59 -27.58 7.66
CA GLU A 141 -10.79 -28.56 6.92
C GLU A 141 -11.44 -28.98 5.59
N THR A 142 -12.76 -29.19 5.61
CA THR A 142 -13.52 -29.63 4.42
C THR A 142 -13.49 -28.57 3.33
N ASP A 143 -13.64 -27.31 3.69
CA ASP A 143 -13.68 -26.19 2.76
C ASP A 143 -12.28 -25.86 2.22
N ALA A 144 -11.24 -25.93 3.06
CA ALA A 144 -9.86 -25.81 2.61
C ALA A 144 -9.51 -26.87 1.55
N ASN A 145 -9.85 -28.14 1.81
CA ASN A 145 -9.66 -29.23 0.85
C ASN A 145 -10.49 -29.01 -0.43
N THR A 146 -11.73 -28.55 -0.30
CA THR A 146 -12.61 -28.24 -1.44
C THR A 146 -11.99 -27.17 -2.34
N PHE A 147 -11.42 -26.10 -1.78
CA PHE A 147 -10.76 -25.04 -2.55
C PHE A 147 -9.49 -25.53 -3.25
N ALA A 148 -8.69 -26.36 -2.58
CA ALA A 148 -7.51 -26.95 -3.19
C ALA A 148 -7.86 -27.88 -4.37
N GLU A 149 -8.89 -28.73 -4.20
CA GLU A 149 -9.40 -29.62 -5.25
C GLU A 149 -9.94 -28.87 -6.46
N TRP A 150 -10.58 -27.72 -6.25
CA TRP A 150 -11.06 -26.84 -7.33
C TRP A 150 -9.95 -26.03 -8.01
N GLY A 151 -8.75 -25.98 -7.44
CA GLY A 151 -7.64 -25.24 -8.01
C GLY A 151 -7.66 -23.74 -7.66
N VAL A 152 -8.20 -23.36 -6.50
CA VAL A 152 -8.19 -21.96 -6.03
C VAL A 152 -6.77 -21.49 -5.72
N ASP A 153 -6.41 -20.26 -6.07
CA ASP A 153 -5.10 -19.63 -5.85
C ASP A 153 -5.13 -18.50 -4.81
N TYR A 154 -6.33 -18.03 -4.44
CA TYR A 154 -6.55 -16.92 -3.52
C TYR A 154 -7.85 -17.17 -2.74
N VAL A 155 -7.82 -17.02 -1.42
CA VAL A 155 -9.00 -17.13 -0.55
C VAL A 155 -9.14 -15.83 0.25
N LYS A 156 -10.25 -15.11 0.06
CA LYS A 156 -10.71 -14.08 0.98
C LYS A 156 -11.57 -14.74 2.05
N LEU A 157 -11.25 -14.53 3.32
CA LEU A 157 -12.06 -14.98 4.43
C LEU A 157 -12.58 -13.78 5.22
N ASP A 158 -13.90 -13.63 5.20
CA ASP A 158 -14.65 -12.60 5.92
C ASP A 158 -14.93 -13.02 7.36
N GLY A 159 -15.75 -12.27 8.10
CA GLY A 159 -16.00 -12.52 9.52
C GLY A 159 -17.38 -12.12 10.02
N CYS A 160 -18.39 -12.11 9.15
CA CYS A 160 -19.77 -11.92 9.60
C CYS A 160 -20.25 -13.14 10.40
N TYR A 161 -21.29 -12.97 11.22
CA TYR A 161 -21.93 -14.07 11.96
C TYR A 161 -20.98 -14.94 12.82
N SER A 162 -19.86 -14.37 13.28
CA SER A 162 -18.97 -14.92 14.30
C SER A 162 -18.67 -13.90 15.40
N HIS A 163 -18.18 -14.38 16.55
CA HIS A 163 -17.76 -13.49 17.62
C HIS A 163 -16.29 -13.05 17.38
N PRO A 164 -15.98 -11.75 17.38
CA PRO A 164 -14.62 -11.27 17.03
C PRO A 164 -13.48 -11.74 17.96
N ILE A 165 -13.82 -12.27 19.13
CA ILE A 165 -12.84 -12.90 20.05
C ILE A 165 -12.38 -14.28 19.55
N ASP A 166 -13.22 -14.99 18.79
CA ASP A 166 -12.93 -16.35 18.30
C ASP A 166 -11.99 -16.30 17.08
N MET A 167 -11.89 -15.14 16.43
CA MET A 167 -11.05 -14.91 15.25
C MET A 167 -9.55 -15.12 15.54
N ASP A 168 -9.12 -14.91 16.79
CA ASP A 168 -7.74 -15.17 17.23
C ASP A 168 -7.32 -16.64 17.10
N GLN A 169 -8.30 -17.55 17.10
CA GLN A 169 -8.08 -18.98 16.88
C GLN A 169 -8.49 -19.39 15.45
N GLY A 170 -9.65 -18.93 15.01
CA GLY A 170 -10.26 -19.37 13.77
C GLY A 170 -9.51 -19.03 12.48
N TYR A 171 -9.03 -17.80 12.36
CA TYR A 171 -8.29 -17.39 11.16
C TYR A 171 -6.96 -18.15 11.03
N PRO A 172 -6.14 -18.29 12.09
CA PRO A 172 -4.96 -19.16 12.06
C PRO A 172 -5.29 -20.63 11.78
N GLU A 173 -6.36 -21.18 12.38
CA GLU A 173 -6.77 -22.57 12.17
C GLU A 173 -7.15 -22.83 10.71
N PHE A 174 -7.94 -21.95 10.09
CA PHE A 174 -8.26 -22.08 8.67
C PHE A 174 -7.02 -21.93 7.78
N GLY A 175 -6.12 -20.99 8.09
CA GLY A 175 -4.83 -20.85 7.41
C GLY A 175 -3.95 -22.10 7.51
N TYR A 176 -3.96 -22.78 8.66
CA TYR A 176 -3.31 -24.07 8.86
C TYR A 176 -3.91 -25.16 7.94
N HIS A 177 -5.24 -25.25 7.86
CA HIS A 177 -5.91 -26.19 6.96
C HIS A 177 -5.62 -25.90 5.48
N LEU A 178 -5.60 -24.63 5.05
CA LEU A 178 -5.19 -24.25 3.70
C LEU A 178 -3.77 -24.76 3.39
N ASN A 179 -2.83 -24.59 4.33
CA ASN A 179 -1.46 -25.07 4.16
C ASN A 179 -1.35 -26.60 4.08
N LEU A 180 -2.14 -27.34 4.88
CA LEU A 180 -2.17 -28.81 4.85
C LEU A 180 -2.60 -29.39 3.49
N THR A 181 -3.38 -28.66 2.70
CA THR A 181 -3.75 -29.10 1.35
C THR A 181 -2.55 -29.27 0.41
N GLY A 182 -1.42 -28.62 0.73
CA GLY A 182 -0.23 -28.57 -0.12
C GLY A 182 -0.36 -27.65 -1.35
N ARG A 183 -1.52 -27.03 -1.58
CA ARG A 183 -1.71 -26.05 -2.65
C ARG A 183 -1.39 -24.63 -2.14
N PRO A 184 -0.45 -23.91 -2.76
CA PRO A 184 -0.21 -22.51 -2.41
C PRO A 184 -1.43 -21.64 -2.74
N MET A 185 -2.00 -21.01 -1.72
CA MET A 185 -3.13 -20.08 -1.84
C MET A 185 -2.80 -18.79 -1.10
N ILE A 186 -3.02 -17.64 -1.73
CA ILE A 186 -2.99 -16.35 -1.02
C ILE A 186 -4.15 -16.35 -0.02
N TYR A 187 -3.87 -16.00 1.22
CA TYR A 187 -4.89 -15.92 2.27
C TYR A 187 -5.11 -14.48 2.72
N SER A 188 -6.29 -13.95 2.38
CA SER A 188 -6.74 -12.58 2.65
C SER A 188 -7.74 -12.55 3.79
N CYS A 189 -7.38 -11.92 4.90
CA CYS A 189 -8.13 -12.01 6.14
C CYS A 189 -8.87 -10.71 6.48
N SER A 190 -10.19 -10.76 6.68
CA SER A 190 -10.94 -9.62 7.25
C SER A 190 -10.82 -9.52 8.77
N TRP A 191 -10.05 -10.41 9.42
CA TRP A 191 -9.91 -10.48 10.88
C TRP A 191 -9.74 -9.12 11.60
N PRO A 192 -8.81 -8.22 11.21
CA PRO A 192 -8.58 -7.01 11.99
C PRO A 192 -9.77 -6.05 12.00
N VAL A 193 -10.49 -5.89 10.88
CA VAL A 193 -11.59 -4.93 10.79
C VAL A 193 -12.73 -5.27 11.76
N TYR A 194 -13.10 -6.55 11.89
CA TYR A 194 -14.15 -6.98 12.83
C TYR A 194 -13.75 -6.82 14.30
N GLN A 195 -12.47 -7.04 14.62
CA GLN A 195 -11.94 -6.78 15.96
C GLN A 195 -11.96 -5.29 16.29
N ILE A 196 -11.52 -4.44 15.34
CA ILE A 196 -11.53 -2.98 15.50
C ILE A 196 -12.95 -2.47 15.73
N TYR A 197 -13.94 -2.97 14.98
CA TYR A 197 -15.36 -2.63 15.20
C TYR A 197 -15.87 -2.99 16.59
N SER A 198 -15.28 -4.01 17.21
CA SER A 198 -15.64 -4.48 18.53
C SER A 198 -14.80 -3.86 19.64
N GLY A 199 -13.93 -2.89 19.32
CA GLY A 199 -13.02 -2.26 20.29
C GLY A 199 -11.90 -3.20 20.76
N ILE A 200 -11.61 -4.26 20.03
CA ILE A 200 -10.51 -5.20 20.29
C ILE A 200 -9.29 -4.73 19.50
N GLU A 201 -8.15 -4.60 20.16
CA GLU A 201 -6.89 -4.24 19.50
C GLU A 201 -6.33 -5.46 18.74
N PRO A 202 -6.17 -5.40 17.40
CA PRO A 202 -5.71 -6.56 16.63
C PRO A 202 -4.28 -6.96 16.95
N ASN A 203 -4.04 -8.26 17.12
CA ASN A 203 -2.70 -8.80 17.29
C ASN A 203 -2.01 -8.98 15.92
N TYR A 204 -1.41 -7.91 15.39
CA TYR A 204 -0.71 -7.94 14.10
C TYR A 204 0.45 -8.94 14.03
N THR A 205 1.00 -9.39 15.18
CA THR A 205 2.01 -10.45 15.17
C THR A 205 1.39 -11.78 14.76
N ALA A 206 0.23 -12.14 15.32
CA ALA A 206 -0.49 -13.34 14.95
C ALA A 206 -1.06 -13.25 13.54
N ILE A 207 -1.63 -12.09 13.16
CA ILE A 207 -2.18 -11.86 11.82
C ILE A 207 -1.09 -12.03 10.75
N LYS A 208 0.11 -11.46 10.94
CA LYS A 208 1.24 -11.66 10.02
C LYS A 208 1.67 -13.11 9.91
N GLY A 209 1.59 -13.88 11.00
CA GLY A 209 1.90 -15.30 11.03
C GLY A 209 0.87 -16.18 10.31
N ALA A 210 -0.35 -15.67 10.13
CA ALA A 210 -1.47 -16.43 9.58
C ALA A 210 -1.91 -15.99 8.18
N CYS A 211 -1.72 -14.74 7.79
CA CYS A 211 -2.37 -14.12 6.64
C CYS A 211 -1.35 -13.48 5.67
N ASN A 212 -1.63 -13.52 4.37
CA ASN A 212 -0.82 -12.81 3.37
C ASN A 212 -1.21 -11.34 3.22
N LEU A 213 -2.45 -11.00 3.55
CA LEU A 213 -2.95 -9.64 3.61
C LEU A 213 -4.18 -9.57 4.50
N TRP A 214 -4.52 -8.39 4.97
CA TRP A 214 -5.67 -8.21 5.85
C TRP A 214 -6.36 -6.86 5.68
N ARG A 215 -7.69 -6.88 5.75
CA ARG A 215 -8.52 -5.66 5.74
C ARG A 215 -8.46 -5.00 7.13
N ASN A 216 -8.01 -3.75 7.17
CA ASN A 216 -7.87 -2.99 8.42
C ASN A 216 -9.09 -2.14 8.77
N PHE A 217 -9.90 -1.77 7.77
CA PHE A 217 -10.88 -0.69 7.89
C PHE A 217 -12.10 -0.94 7.01
N ASP A 218 -13.06 -0.01 7.08
CA ASP A 218 -14.35 -0.04 6.42
C ASP A 218 -14.31 -0.44 4.95
N ASP A 219 -15.38 -1.13 4.54
CA ASP A 219 -15.65 -1.41 3.14
C ASP A 219 -15.71 -0.12 2.33
N ILE A 220 -14.93 -0.10 1.26
CA ILE A 220 -14.91 1.01 0.33
C ILE A 220 -16.25 1.09 -0.40
N GLN A 221 -16.72 2.32 -0.57
CA GLN A 221 -17.92 2.64 -1.31
C GLN A 221 -17.56 3.54 -2.49
N ASP A 222 -18.31 3.47 -3.58
CA ASP A 222 -18.13 4.30 -4.77
C ASP A 222 -18.39 5.81 -4.52
N SER A 223 -17.49 6.45 -3.76
CA SER A 223 -17.57 7.86 -3.41
C SER A 223 -16.21 8.39 -2.98
N TRP A 224 -15.95 9.66 -3.29
CA TRP A 224 -14.77 10.36 -2.79
C TRP A 224 -14.72 10.37 -1.26
N GLN A 225 -15.87 10.46 -0.58
CA GLN A 225 -15.93 10.47 0.88
C GLN A 225 -15.37 9.18 1.50
N SER A 226 -15.63 8.01 0.90
CA SER A 226 -15.05 6.74 1.35
C SER A 226 -13.54 6.71 1.13
N ILE A 227 -13.04 7.18 -0.02
CA ILE A 227 -11.59 7.33 -0.22
C ILE A 227 -10.98 8.27 0.82
N GLN A 228 -11.69 9.34 1.16
CA GLN A 228 -11.23 10.29 2.16
C GLN A 228 -11.11 9.66 3.55
N SER A 229 -12.09 8.87 4.00
CA SER A 229 -12.04 8.20 5.31
C SER A 229 -10.94 7.15 5.38
N VAL A 230 -10.70 6.40 4.30
CA VAL A 230 -9.57 5.46 4.21
C VAL A 230 -8.22 6.19 4.34
N ILE A 231 -8.05 7.31 3.63
CA ILE A 231 -6.82 8.14 3.72
C ILE A 231 -6.61 8.67 5.14
N ASP A 232 -7.67 9.12 5.81
CA ASP A 232 -7.58 9.59 7.19
C ASP A 232 -7.24 8.43 8.15
N TYR A 233 -7.89 7.27 8.05
CA TYR A 233 -7.57 6.09 8.86
C TYR A 233 -6.11 5.67 8.71
N TYR A 234 -5.63 5.52 7.48
CA TYR A 234 -4.26 5.09 7.21
C TYR A 234 -3.24 6.13 7.67
N GLY A 235 -3.57 7.42 7.58
CA GLY A 235 -2.69 8.52 7.99
C GLY A 235 -2.65 8.74 9.50
N ASP A 236 -3.77 8.53 10.19
CA ASP A 236 -3.92 8.74 11.63
C ASP A 236 -3.41 7.54 12.42
N ASN A 237 -3.46 6.33 11.85
CA ASN A 237 -3.00 5.08 12.47
C ASN A 237 -1.64 4.57 11.95
N GLN A 238 -0.92 5.37 11.15
CA GLN A 238 0.32 4.96 10.46
C GLN A 238 1.45 4.44 11.38
N ASP A 239 1.47 4.83 12.66
CA ASP A 239 2.47 4.34 13.62
C ASP A 239 2.24 2.87 14.00
N ILE A 240 1.01 2.38 13.83
CA ILE A 240 0.60 1.01 14.15
C ILE A 240 0.67 0.14 12.89
N ILE A 241 0.08 0.61 11.77
CA ILE A 241 -0.15 -0.22 10.57
C ILE A 241 1.07 -0.33 9.66
N VAL A 242 1.83 0.76 9.45
CA VAL A 242 2.94 0.78 8.48
C VAL A 242 4.02 -0.26 8.81
N PRO A 243 4.42 -0.47 10.08
CA PRO A 243 5.42 -1.49 10.41
C PRO A 243 4.96 -2.94 10.17
N GLN A 244 3.67 -3.17 9.88
CA GLN A 244 3.11 -4.51 9.70
C GLN A 244 3.15 -4.98 8.26
N ALA A 245 3.28 -4.07 7.28
CA ALA A 245 3.35 -4.42 5.87
C ALA A 245 4.78 -4.79 5.44
N GLY A 246 4.90 -5.77 4.55
CA GLY A 246 6.14 -6.22 3.96
C GLY A 246 5.94 -7.42 3.02
N PRO A 247 7.01 -7.90 2.35
CA PRO A 247 6.92 -9.04 1.44
C PRO A 247 6.26 -10.27 2.08
N GLY A 248 5.11 -10.66 1.56
CA GLY A 248 4.31 -11.79 2.03
C GLY A 248 3.17 -11.44 2.98
N HIS A 249 3.07 -10.19 3.47
CA HIS A 249 2.10 -9.77 4.48
C HIS A 249 1.72 -8.27 4.33
N TRP A 250 0.53 -7.94 3.83
CA TRP A 250 0.14 -6.57 3.44
C TRP A 250 -1.09 -6.01 4.18
N ASN A 251 -1.09 -4.71 4.44
CA ASN A 251 -2.32 -4.00 4.82
C ASN A 251 -3.20 -3.80 3.57
N ASP A 252 -4.48 -4.10 3.69
CA ASP A 252 -5.47 -3.97 2.63
C ASP A 252 -6.45 -2.81 2.94
N PRO A 253 -6.37 -1.68 2.22
CA PRO A 253 -7.29 -0.55 2.30
C PRO A 253 -8.56 -0.77 1.45
N ASP A 254 -8.80 -1.99 0.98
CA ASP A 254 -9.89 -2.41 0.11
C ASP A 254 -9.69 -2.04 -1.38
N MET A 255 -10.67 -2.37 -2.22
CA MET A 255 -10.60 -2.34 -3.69
C MET A 255 -10.36 -0.96 -4.32
N LEU A 256 -9.82 -0.97 -5.53
CA LEU A 256 -9.80 0.17 -6.45
C LEU A 256 -11.18 0.32 -7.13
N ILE A 257 -11.79 1.51 -7.00
CA ILE A 257 -13.10 1.86 -7.58
C ILE A 257 -12.96 2.74 -8.83
N ILE A 258 -11.75 2.76 -9.40
CA ILE A 258 -11.37 3.59 -10.53
C ILE A 258 -12.14 3.16 -11.78
N GLY A 259 -12.91 4.09 -12.34
CA GLY A 259 -13.73 3.86 -13.53
C GLY A 259 -15.17 3.45 -13.25
N ASN A 260 -15.58 3.41 -11.97
CA ASN A 260 -16.98 3.35 -11.57
C ASN A 260 -17.64 4.74 -11.70
N PHE A 261 -18.54 5.11 -10.79
CA PHE A 261 -19.45 6.24 -10.95
C PHE A 261 -19.13 7.41 -10.01
N GLY A 262 -18.56 7.14 -8.84
CA GLY A 262 -18.42 8.09 -7.74
C GLY A 262 -17.12 8.89 -7.72
N LEU A 263 -16.13 8.54 -8.53
CA LEU A 263 -14.85 9.24 -8.61
C LEU A 263 -14.69 10.07 -9.89
N SER A 264 -14.33 11.34 -9.72
CA SER A 264 -13.80 12.15 -10.81
C SER A 264 -12.46 11.59 -11.33
N TYR A 265 -12.00 12.09 -12.47
CA TYR A 265 -10.70 11.73 -13.03
C TYR A 265 -9.54 12.03 -12.06
N GLU A 266 -9.54 13.20 -11.42
CA GLU A 266 -8.51 13.57 -10.44
C GLU A 266 -8.58 12.72 -9.16
N GLN A 267 -9.79 12.40 -8.69
CA GLN A 267 -9.99 11.54 -7.52
C GLN A 267 -9.53 10.10 -7.79
N SER A 268 -9.72 9.61 -9.02
CA SER A 268 -9.22 8.31 -9.45
C SER A 268 -7.70 8.25 -9.50
N LYS A 269 -7.04 9.33 -9.95
CA LYS A 269 -5.57 9.46 -9.85
C LYS A 269 -5.12 9.47 -8.39
N SER A 270 -5.85 10.18 -7.53
CA SER A 270 -5.58 10.21 -6.09
C SER A 270 -5.67 8.81 -5.48
N GLN A 271 -6.71 8.02 -5.78
CA GLN A 271 -6.83 6.65 -5.26
C GLN A 271 -5.64 5.78 -5.68
N MET A 272 -5.33 5.72 -6.99
CA MET A 272 -4.22 4.91 -7.50
C MET A 272 -2.88 5.30 -6.87
N ALA A 273 -2.63 6.60 -6.71
CA ALA A 273 -1.40 7.09 -6.08
C ALA A 273 -1.30 6.69 -4.62
N MET A 274 -2.39 6.82 -3.85
CA MET A 274 -2.37 6.49 -2.43
C MET A 274 -2.18 4.99 -2.19
N TRP A 275 -2.87 4.13 -2.94
CA TRP A 275 -2.70 2.67 -2.87
C TRP A 275 -1.28 2.24 -3.26
N ALA A 276 -0.67 2.91 -4.24
CA ALA A 276 0.72 2.67 -4.59
C ALA A 276 1.69 3.15 -3.50
N ILE A 277 1.45 4.30 -2.86
CA ILE A 277 2.24 4.78 -1.71
C ILE A 277 2.14 3.81 -0.53
N TRP A 278 0.99 3.19 -0.28
CA TRP A 278 0.82 2.31 0.86
C TRP A 278 1.28 0.87 0.64
N ALA A 279 1.81 0.53 -0.54
CA ALA A 279 2.13 -0.85 -0.89
C ALA A 279 0.91 -1.78 -0.73
N SER A 280 -0.26 -1.29 -1.12
CA SER A 280 -1.52 -2.00 -0.99
C SER A 280 -1.79 -2.93 -2.16
N PRO A 281 -2.64 -3.96 -2.00
CA PRO A 281 -3.16 -4.72 -3.13
C PRO A 281 -3.80 -3.79 -4.17
N LEU A 282 -3.59 -4.05 -5.45
CA LEU A 282 -4.28 -3.36 -6.54
C LEU A 282 -5.38 -4.27 -7.08
N LEU A 283 -6.45 -4.42 -6.29
CA LEU A 283 -7.63 -5.22 -6.65
C LEU A 283 -8.68 -4.30 -7.25
N MET A 284 -8.85 -4.34 -8.57
CA MET A 284 -9.88 -3.56 -9.27
C MET A 284 -11.26 -4.13 -8.99
N SER A 285 -12.26 -3.28 -8.80
CA SER A 285 -13.66 -3.70 -8.86
C SER A 285 -14.42 -2.74 -9.76
N VAL A 286 -14.44 -3.03 -11.06
CA VAL A 286 -15.02 -2.18 -12.11
C VAL A 286 -15.45 -3.04 -13.30
N ASP A 287 -16.44 -2.57 -14.08
CA ASP A 287 -16.85 -3.24 -15.31
C ASP A 287 -15.85 -2.98 -16.45
N LEU A 288 -15.02 -3.98 -16.74
CA LEU A 288 -13.98 -3.88 -17.77
C LEU A 288 -14.55 -3.79 -19.19
N ARG A 289 -15.82 -4.17 -19.41
CA ARG A 289 -16.48 -4.09 -20.73
C ARG A 289 -16.70 -2.65 -21.15
N THR A 290 -16.96 -1.77 -20.18
CA THR A 290 -17.44 -0.40 -20.42
C THR A 290 -16.55 0.69 -19.82
N ILE A 291 -15.52 0.35 -19.04
CA ILE A 291 -14.60 1.33 -18.46
C ILE A 291 -13.97 2.22 -19.55
N ARG A 292 -13.97 3.54 -19.33
CA ARG A 292 -13.42 4.52 -20.28
C ARG A 292 -11.88 4.44 -20.33
N ASN A 293 -11.33 4.78 -21.50
CA ASN A 293 -9.89 4.65 -21.79
C ASN A 293 -8.98 5.47 -20.87
N ASP A 294 -9.44 6.63 -20.40
CA ASP A 294 -8.70 7.49 -19.46
C ASP A 294 -8.52 6.82 -18.08
N TYR A 295 -9.56 6.14 -17.56
CA TYR A 295 -9.43 5.33 -16.34
C TYR A 295 -8.65 4.02 -16.57
N LYS A 296 -8.79 3.39 -17.76
CA LYS A 296 -7.91 2.25 -18.15
C LYS A 296 -6.44 2.65 -18.10
N ALA A 297 -6.10 3.87 -18.52
CA ALA A 297 -4.74 4.37 -18.52
C ALA A 297 -4.19 4.59 -17.09
N ILE A 298 -5.03 5.05 -16.15
CA ILE A 298 -4.65 5.14 -14.73
C ILE A 298 -4.29 3.76 -14.17
N LEU A 299 -5.19 2.79 -14.35
CA LEU A 299 -5.02 1.43 -13.84
C LEU A 299 -3.80 0.73 -14.46
N LYS A 300 -3.52 0.94 -15.75
CA LYS A 300 -2.38 0.33 -16.45
C LYS A 300 -1.09 1.17 -16.40
N ASN A 301 -1.02 2.21 -15.59
CA ASN A 301 0.17 3.06 -15.53
C ASN A 301 1.36 2.30 -14.95
N LYS A 302 2.25 1.82 -15.83
CA LYS A 302 3.43 1.02 -15.48
C LYS A 302 4.39 1.74 -14.54
N LYS A 303 4.49 3.07 -14.61
CA LYS A 303 5.36 3.85 -13.72
C LYS A 303 4.87 3.75 -12.26
N ILE A 304 3.56 3.85 -12.05
CA ILE A 304 2.93 3.77 -10.71
C ILE A 304 2.84 2.32 -10.23
N ILE A 305 2.53 1.38 -11.12
CA ILE A 305 2.58 -0.06 -10.79
C ILE A 305 3.97 -0.45 -10.30
N ALA A 306 5.04 0.04 -10.94
CA ALA A 306 6.41 -0.23 -10.48
C ALA A 306 6.71 0.33 -9.08
N VAL A 307 6.09 1.46 -8.69
CA VAL A 307 6.14 1.95 -7.30
C VAL A 307 5.39 1.00 -6.39
N ASN A 308 4.17 0.61 -6.74
CA ASN A 308 3.36 -0.32 -5.94
C ASN A 308 4.11 -1.64 -5.69
N GLN A 309 4.67 -2.22 -6.76
CA GLN A 309 5.38 -3.50 -6.81
C GLN A 309 6.88 -3.41 -6.43
N ASP A 310 7.32 -2.30 -5.83
CA ASP A 310 8.72 -2.17 -5.42
C ASP A 310 9.13 -3.27 -4.43
N ILE A 311 10.25 -3.93 -4.72
CA ILE A 311 10.71 -5.16 -4.05
C ILE A 311 11.10 -4.95 -2.58
N LEU A 312 11.33 -3.72 -2.13
CA LEU A 312 11.59 -3.46 -0.71
C LEU A 312 10.33 -3.71 0.13
N GLY A 313 9.15 -3.62 -0.48
CA GLY A 313 7.87 -3.83 0.22
C GLY A 313 7.61 -2.87 1.37
N ILE A 314 8.30 -1.73 1.43
CA ILE A 314 8.13 -0.75 2.51
C ILE A 314 6.88 0.08 2.20
N GLN A 315 5.89 0.01 3.09
CA GLN A 315 4.72 0.88 3.05
C GLN A 315 5.10 2.35 3.36
N GLY A 316 4.53 3.28 2.58
CA GLY A 316 4.74 4.71 2.74
C GLY A 316 3.98 5.34 3.90
N ARG A 317 4.29 6.62 4.18
CA ARG A 317 3.83 7.37 5.36
C ARG A 317 3.38 8.78 5.00
N ARG A 318 2.46 9.34 5.78
CA ARG A 318 2.11 10.77 5.71
C ARG A 318 3.17 11.56 6.45
N ILE A 319 3.88 12.43 5.74
CA ILE A 319 4.98 13.25 6.28
C ILE A 319 4.58 14.71 6.50
N TYR A 320 3.50 15.16 5.87
CA TYR A 320 2.96 16.52 6.03
C TYR A 320 1.43 16.53 5.95
N LYS A 321 0.80 17.40 6.73
CA LYS A 321 -0.63 17.73 6.68
C LYS A 321 -0.84 19.16 7.18
N ASP A 322 -1.26 20.06 6.30
CA ASP A 322 -1.66 21.43 6.66
C ASP A 322 -2.65 21.99 5.62
N ARG A 323 -3.68 22.72 6.08
CA ARG A 323 -4.61 23.48 5.23
C ARG A 323 -5.16 22.73 3.99
N GLY A 324 -5.42 21.43 4.14
CA GLY A 324 -5.95 20.59 3.06
C GLY A 324 -4.90 20.09 2.07
N ILE A 325 -3.61 20.31 2.31
CA ILE A 325 -2.52 19.67 1.58
C ILE A 325 -1.90 18.59 2.45
N GLU A 326 -1.70 17.41 1.86
CA GLU A 326 -0.95 16.32 2.47
C GLU A 326 0.20 15.91 1.58
N ILE A 327 1.34 15.56 2.19
CA ILE A 327 2.48 14.97 1.48
C ILE A 327 2.75 13.61 2.07
N TRP A 328 2.84 12.62 1.20
CA TRP A 328 3.11 11.24 1.55
C TRP A 328 4.37 10.76 0.85
N ALA A 329 5.18 9.93 1.52
CA ALA A 329 6.43 9.43 0.97
C ALA A 329 6.57 7.92 1.20
N ARG A 330 7.02 7.21 0.16
CA ARG A 330 7.34 5.78 0.19
C ARG A 330 8.82 5.59 -0.21
N PRO A 331 9.67 4.99 0.63
CA PRO A 331 11.00 4.56 0.23
C PRO A 331 10.89 3.43 -0.82
N ILE A 332 11.67 3.53 -1.89
CA ILE A 332 11.69 2.58 -3.01
C ILE A 332 13.11 2.39 -3.57
N THR A 333 13.26 1.44 -4.47
CA THR A 333 14.50 1.21 -5.21
C THR A 333 14.73 2.25 -6.33
N PRO A 334 15.98 2.45 -6.79
CA PRO A 334 17.24 1.90 -6.24
C PRO A 334 17.65 2.54 -4.90
N VAL A 335 18.53 1.85 -4.18
CA VAL A 335 19.18 2.34 -2.95
C VAL A 335 20.68 2.46 -3.22
N ILE A 336 21.29 3.61 -2.90
CA ILE A 336 22.73 3.84 -3.09
C ILE A 336 23.36 4.19 -1.74
N ARG A 337 24.31 3.37 -1.26
CA ARG A 337 25.06 3.62 -0.01
C ARG A 337 24.15 3.97 1.19
N ASN A 338 23.02 3.28 1.30
CA ASN A 338 21.94 3.46 2.28
C ASN A 338 20.96 4.62 2.04
N ASP A 339 21.13 5.40 0.97
CA ASP A 339 20.16 6.41 0.56
C ASP A 339 19.11 5.78 -0.37
N PHE A 340 17.85 5.80 0.05
CA PHE A 340 16.73 5.31 -0.75
C PHE A 340 16.39 6.27 -1.88
N SER A 341 15.81 5.73 -2.95
CA SER A 341 14.92 6.51 -3.80
C SER A 341 13.56 6.65 -3.11
N TYR A 342 12.76 7.64 -3.50
CA TYR A 342 11.45 7.87 -2.90
C TYR A 342 10.38 8.08 -3.95
N CYS A 343 9.19 7.57 -3.71
CA CYS A 343 7.99 8.08 -4.35
C CYS A 343 7.29 9.05 -3.38
N ILE A 344 6.97 10.26 -3.84
CA ILE A 344 6.31 11.29 -3.05
C ILE A 344 5.01 11.71 -3.73
N ALA A 345 3.91 11.65 -3.00
CA ALA A 345 2.59 12.10 -3.45
C ALA A 345 2.20 13.39 -2.73
N PHE A 346 1.94 14.44 -3.52
CA PHE A 346 1.36 15.71 -3.07
C PHE A 346 -0.14 15.66 -3.32
N LEU A 347 -0.92 15.46 -2.26
CA LEU A 347 -2.35 15.28 -2.31
C LEU A 347 -3.07 16.56 -1.88
N ASN A 348 -4.01 17.02 -2.70
CA ASN A 348 -4.86 18.14 -2.35
C ASN A 348 -6.24 17.65 -1.90
N ARG A 349 -6.51 17.77 -0.60
CA ARG A 349 -7.77 17.42 0.06
C ARG A 349 -8.86 18.48 -0.11
N ARG A 350 -8.53 19.65 -0.66
CA ARG A 350 -9.55 20.66 -0.98
C ARG A 350 -10.44 20.16 -2.11
N THR A 351 -11.70 20.56 -2.08
CA THR A 351 -12.70 20.21 -3.11
C THR A 351 -13.23 21.44 -3.83
N ASP A 352 -12.60 22.59 -3.59
CA ASP A 352 -12.99 23.91 -4.08
C ASP A 352 -11.81 24.64 -4.73
N GLY A 353 -12.14 25.69 -5.51
CA GLY A 353 -11.15 26.62 -6.04
C GLY A 353 -10.29 26.11 -7.19
N THR A 354 -9.11 26.68 -7.33
CA THR A 354 -8.13 26.41 -8.38
C THR A 354 -7.04 25.45 -7.88
N PRO A 355 -6.12 24.98 -8.75
CA PRO A 355 -4.96 24.22 -8.32
C PRO A 355 -4.19 24.97 -7.21
N SER A 356 -3.68 24.21 -6.25
CA SER A 356 -2.87 24.74 -5.15
C SER A 356 -1.40 24.55 -5.47
N GLU A 357 -0.65 25.64 -5.55
CA GLU A 357 0.81 25.60 -5.66
C GLU A 357 1.41 25.14 -4.33
N VAL A 358 2.17 24.06 -4.36
CA VAL A 358 2.92 23.52 -3.23
C VAL A 358 4.40 23.60 -3.55
N SER A 359 5.16 24.35 -2.74
CA SER A 359 6.60 24.50 -2.89
C SER A 359 7.32 24.10 -1.59
N VAL A 360 8.28 23.17 -1.69
CA VAL A 360 9.00 22.61 -0.54
C VAL A 360 10.48 22.46 -0.88
N ILE A 361 11.36 22.70 0.09
CA ILE A 361 12.80 22.41 -0.07
C ILE A 361 13.01 20.90 0.06
N ASN A 362 13.75 20.28 -0.86
CA ASN A 362 13.88 18.81 -0.89
C ASN A 362 14.39 18.21 0.43
N ARG A 363 15.34 18.87 1.10
CA ARG A 363 15.85 18.48 2.42
C ARG A 363 14.74 18.40 3.48
N GLU A 364 13.70 19.22 3.40
CA GLU A 364 12.55 19.20 4.33
C GLU A 364 11.65 17.98 4.12
N LEU A 365 11.69 17.38 2.93
CA LEU A 365 11.04 16.09 2.63
C LEU A 365 11.88 14.88 3.08
N GLY A 366 13.06 15.11 3.66
CA GLY A 366 14.02 14.06 4.03
C GLY A 366 14.97 13.64 2.91
N LEU A 367 14.95 14.33 1.77
CA LEU A 367 15.83 14.06 0.63
C LEU A 367 17.18 14.74 0.84
N THR A 368 18.13 14.02 1.45
CA THR A 368 19.40 14.60 1.95
C THR A 368 20.64 14.16 1.17
N HIS A 369 20.51 13.25 0.21
CA HIS A 369 21.64 12.74 -0.56
C HIS A 369 22.39 13.87 -1.29
N ALA A 370 23.70 13.98 -1.06
CA ALA A 370 24.53 15.04 -1.63
C ALA A 370 24.59 15.02 -3.17
N GLY A 371 24.42 13.83 -3.77
CA GLY A 371 24.32 13.64 -5.21
C GLY A 371 23.01 14.16 -5.83
N GLY A 372 22.01 14.49 -5.00
CA GLY A 372 20.67 14.84 -5.42
C GLY A 372 19.83 13.65 -5.91
N TYR A 373 18.67 13.97 -6.47
CA TYR A 373 17.69 13.00 -6.97
C TYR A 373 17.22 13.40 -8.36
N ARG A 374 17.16 12.45 -9.30
CA ARG A 374 16.42 12.61 -10.56
C ARG A 374 14.93 12.58 -10.26
N VAL A 375 14.18 13.56 -10.73
CA VAL A 375 12.77 13.74 -10.37
C VAL A 375 11.86 13.63 -11.59
N ASP A 376 10.99 12.61 -11.59
CA ASP A 376 10.05 12.31 -12.66
C ASP A 376 8.60 12.37 -12.17
N ASP A 377 7.71 13.00 -12.95
CA ASP A 377 6.26 12.88 -12.75
C ASP A 377 5.76 11.51 -13.25
N LEU A 378 4.93 10.86 -12.45
CA LEU A 378 4.42 9.51 -12.76
C LEU A 378 3.10 9.52 -13.55
N TYR A 379 2.37 10.64 -13.59
CA TYR A 379 1.17 10.81 -14.41
C TYR A 379 1.42 11.58 -15.70
N THR A 380 2.42 12.45 -15.71
CA THR A 380 2.80 13.22 -16.90
C THR A 380 4.20 12.80 -17.39
N ASP A 381 4.66 13.39 -18.49
CA ASP A 381 6.04 13.21 -18.98
C ASP A 381 6.96 14.37 -18.55
N LYS A 382 6.60 15.06 -17.46
CA LYS A 382 7.41 16.15 -16.92
C LYS A 382 8.62 15.60 -16.16
N ASP A 383 9.81 15.88 -16.69
CA ASP A 383 11.11 15.67 -16.05
C ASP A 383 11.56 16.97 -15.38
N TYR A 384 11.88 16.90 -14.08
CA TYR A 384 12.29 18.04 -13.27
C TYR A 384 13.82 18.17 -13.15
N GLY A 385 14.60 17.28 -13.75
CA GLY A 385 16.05 17.31 -13.64
C GLY A 385 16.59 16.50 -12.47
N ILE A 386 17.88 16.70 -12.15
CA ILE A 386 18.44 16.31 -10.85
C ILE A 386 18.32 17.50 -9.91
N LEU A 387 17.64 17.31 -8.78
CA LEU A 387 17.50 18.31 -7.74
C LEU A 387 18.36 17.95 -6.52
N SER A 388 19.12 18.91 -6.03
CA SER A 388 19.88 18.81 -4.77
C SER A 388 18.97 18.93 -3.55
N PRO A 389 19.44 18.60 -2.34
CA PRO A 389 18.68 18.81 -1.10
C PRO A 389 18.25 20.28 -0.88
N GLU A 390 18.98 21.24 -1.44
CA GLU A 390 18.77 22.68 -1.27
C GLU A 390 17.83 23.27 -2.32
N ASP A 391 17.60 22.56 -3.41
CA ASP A 391 16.65 22.95 -4.44
C ASP A 391 15.21 22.83 -3.92
N LYS A 392 14.32 23.63 -4.52
CA LYS A 392 12.88 23.57 -4.26
C LYS A 392 12.19 22.74 -5.34
N ILE A 393 11.29 21.87 -4.91
CA ILE A 393 10.27 21.29 -5.79
C ILE A 393 9.00 22.15 -5.68
N THR A 394 8.41 22.49 -6.83
CA THR A 394 7.13 23.23 -6.91
C THR A 394 6.18 22.49 -7.84
N VAL A 395 4.97 22.23 -7.35
CA VAL A 395 3.91 21.50 -8.06
C VAL A 395 2.57 22.18 -7.89
N ASP A 396 1.75 22.17 -8.94
CA ASP A 396 0.36 22.62 -8.90
C ASP A 396 -0.56 21.42 -8.75
N VAL A 397 -1.29 21.34 -7.64
CA VAL A 397 -2.13 20.17 -7.33
C VAL A 397 -3.61 20.55 -7.44
N ASN A 398 -4.30 19.95 -8.40
CA ASN A 398 -5.75 20.12 -8.59
C ASN A 398 -6.55 19.75 -7.32
N PRO A 399 -7.67 20.43 -7.01
CA PRO A 399 -8.56 20.02 -5.92
C PRO A 399 -8.98 18.56 -6.05
N SER A 400 -8.95 17.80 -4.95
CA SER A 400 -9.14 16.34 -4.87
C SER A 400 -8.19 15.50 -5.74
N GLY A 401 -7.16 16.13 -6.30
CA GLY A 401 -6.15 15.52 -7.15
C GLY A 401 -4.82 15.30 -6.45
N VAL A 402 -3.89 14.74 -7.22
CA VAL A 402 -2.55 14.37 -6.76
C VAL A 402 -1.50 14.69 -7.82
N VAL A 403 -0.32 15.11 -7.37
CA VAL A 403 0.92 15.04 -8.15
C VAL A 403 1.80 13.98 -7.50
N MET A 404 2.22 12.98 -8.26
CA MET A 404 3.00 11.85 -7.78
C MET A 404 4.35 11.83 -8.47
N LEU A 405 5.42 12.00 -7.71
CA LEU A 405 6.78 12.15 -8.22
C LEU A 405 7.68 11.02 -7.73
N ARG A 406 8.54 10.51 -8.59
CA ARG A 406 9.64 9.63 -8.21
C ARG A 406 10.94 10.43 -8.11
N PHE A 407 11.57 10.36 -6.96
CA PHE A 407 12.89 10.88 -6.65
C PHE A 407 13.88 9.72 -6.66
N THR A 408 14.51 9.47 -7.81
CA THR A 408 15.53 8.43 -7.96
C THR A 408 16.88 8.97 -7.48
N VAL A 409 17.48 8.33 -6.48
CA VAL A 409 18.79 8.74 -5.94
C VAL A 409 19.85 8.73 -7.04
N ALA A 410 20.58 9.84 -7.20
CA ALA A 410 21.61 9.96 -8.23
C ALA A 410 22.97 9.45 -7.72
N SER A 411 23.70 8.69 -8.54
CA SER A 411 25.03 8.17 -8.17
C SER A 411 26.14 9.24 -8.11
N ALA A 412 25.93 10.38 -8.76
CA ALA A 412 26.77 11.58 -8.69
C ALA A 412 25.94 12.82 -9.09
N PHE A 413 26.19 13.97 -8.46
CA PHE A 413 25.55 15.23 -8.86
C PHE A 413 26.10 15.72 -10.19
N GLN A 414 25.37 15.48 -11.28
CA GLN A 414 25.55 16.20 -12.54
C GLN A 414 24.39 17.15 -12.70
N LYS A 415 24.63 18.45 -12.50
CA LYS A 415 23.64 19.50 -12.76
C LYS A 415 23.36 19.55 -14.27
N ALA A 416 22.43 18.72 -14.75
CA ALA A 416 21.83 18.91 -16.06
C ALA A 416 20.84 20.08 -15.91
N PRO A 417 21.05 21.22 -16.57
CA PRO A 417 20.11 22.33 -16.49
C PRO A 417 18.74 21.89 -17.03
N TYR A 418 17.69 22.14 -16.25
CA TYR A 418 16.32 22.07 -16.72
C TYR A 418 16.13 23.09 -17.84
N LEU A 419 15.83 22.62 -19.05
CA LEU A 419 15.34 23.44 -20.14
C LEU A 419 13.84 23.15 -20.26
N PRO A 420 12.95 24.07 -19.85
CA PRO A 420 11.53 23.89 -20.14
C PRO A 420 11.37 23.75 -21.64
N SER A 421 10.78 22.65 -22.09
CA SER A 421 10.50 22.42 -23.51
C SER A 421 9.68 23.61 -24.02
N ALA A 422 10.29 24.44 -24.87
CA ALA A 422 9.56 25.44 -25.62
C ALA A 422 8.58 24.69 -26.52
N GLN A 423 7.29 24.74 -26.17
CA GLN A 423 6.26 24.48 -27.14
C GLN A 423 6.47 25.44 -28.31
N GLY A 424 6.48 24.86 -29.52
CA GLY A 424 6.92 25.53 -30.74
C GLY A 424 6.29 26.90 -30.94
N SER A 425 7.14 27.91 -31.11
CA SER A 425 6.80 29.14 -31.80
C SER A 425 7.85 29.37 -32.86
N GLN A 426 7.37 29.45 -34.11
CA GLN A 426 8.20 29.76 -35.25
C GLN A 426 8.87 31.11 -35.08
N VAL A 427 10.14 31.16 -35.47
CA VAL A 427 11.00 32.33 -35.51
C VAL A 427 10.38 33.39 -36.42
N ASN A 428 10.21 34.61 -35.92
CA ASN A 428 10.22 35.82 -36.73
C ASN A 428 11.20 36.82 -36.11
N LEU A 429 12.28 37.10 -36.85
CA LEU A 429 13.22 38.18 -36.59
C LEU A 429 12.50 39.53 -36.65
N PHE A 430 12.71 40.42 -35.68
CA PHE A 430 13.03 41.85 -35.89
C PHE A 430 13.35 42.56 -34.55
N GLY A 431 14.62 42.96 -34.40
CA GLY A 431 15.14 44.23 -33.87
C GLY A 431 14.66 44.92 -32.57
N ILE A 432 15.65 45.17 -31.69
CA ILE A 432 15.98 46.42 -30.94
C ILE A 432 15.56 46.50 -29.44
N PRO A 433 16.39 47.11 -28.54
CA PRO A 433 16.70 46.54 -27.23
C PRO A 433 16.32 47.35 -25.97
N ALA A 434 16.55 46.69 -24.83
CA ALA A 434 16.96 47.18 -23.51
C ALA A 434 15.97 48.00 -22.65
N HIS A 435 15.72 47.51 -21.43
CA HIS A 435 15.79 48.34 -20.23
C HIS A 435 16.10 47.52 -18.97
N ILE A 436 17.01 48.09 -18.19
CA ILE A 436 17.54 47.68 -16.88
C ILE A 436 16.50 47.99 -15.78
N ALA A 437 16.37 47.13 -14.78
CA ALA A 437 15.98 47.55 -13.43
C ALA A 437 16.60 46.66 -12.34
N HIS A 438 17.15 47.35 -11.35
CA HIS A 438 17.98 46.93 -10.24
C HIS A 438 17.17 46.45 -9.02
N ASP A 439 17.86 45.65 -8.19
CA ASP A 439 17.84 45.60 -6.73
C ASP A 439 16.55 45.20 -5.96
N ASN A 440 16.67 44.17 -5.11
CA ASN A 440 17.13 44.40 -3.74
C ASN A 440 17.35 43.10 -2.94
N HIS A 441 18.56 43.00 -2.40
CA HIS A 441 18.94 42.14 -1.27
C HIS A 441 18.15 42.52 0.00
N LYS A 442 17.69 41.52 0.75
CA LYS A 442 17.63 41.58 2.22
C LYS A 442 18.03 40.24 2.84
N THR A 443 19.27 40.19 3.32
CA THR A 443 19.82 39.20 4.26
C THR A 443 19.71 39.71 5.69
N LEU A 444 19.34 38.86 6.66
CA LEU A 444 19.87 38.73 8.04
C LEU A 444 19.03 37.73 8.87
N PRO A 445 19.52 37.13 9.98
CA PRO A 445 20.88 36.73 10.35
C PRO A 445 21.03 35.23 10.67
N GLN A 446 22.28 34.76 10.65
CA GLN A 446 22.76 33.49 11.17
C GLN A 446 22.41 33.27 12.66
N ARG A 447 22.02 32.03 13.03
CA ARG A 447 22.61 31.20 14.11
C ARG A 447 21.71 30.00 14.44
N LEU A 448 22.18 28.80 14.10
CA LEU A 448 22.51 27.72 15.06
C LEU A 448 22.91 26.47 14.26
N GLN A 449 24.16 26.06 14.47
CA GLN A 449 24.76 24.81 14.01
C GLN A 449 24.09 23.58 14.67
N TRP A 450 24.62 22.40 14.31
CA TRP A 450 24.41 21.04 14.85
C TRP A 450 23.47 20.18 13.98
N LEU A 451 23.94 19.17 13.25
CA LEU A 451 24.90 18.11 13.63
C LEU A 451 26.18 18.08 12.77
N ALA A 452 27.28 18.61 13.31
CA ALA A 452 28.61 18.08 13.06
C ALA A 452 29.04 17.37 14.35
N GLY A 453 29.26 16.07 14.31
CA GLY A 453 29.77 15.33 15.46
C GLY A 453 29.35 13.87 15.45
N PHE A 454 30.11 13.03 14.74
CA PHE A 454 30.42 11.66 15.17
C PHE A 454 31.79 11.26 14.58
N PRO A 455 32.56 10.41 15.28
CA PRO A 455 33.97 10.15 14.99
C PRO A 455 34.15 9.27 13.76
N HIS A 456 35.28 9.46 13.08
CA HIS A 456 35.80 8.47 12.15
C HIS A 456 36.00 7.14 12.88
N PHE A 457 35.37 6.08 12.38
CA PHE A 457 35.77 4.72 12.69
C PHE A 457 36.43 4.11 11.45
N HIS A 458 37.74 3.87 11.57
CA HIS A 458 38.47 2.95 10.71
C HIS A 458 38.00 1.53 11.01
N LEU A 459 37.41 0.85 10.02
CA LEU A 459 37.41 -0.60 9.98
C LEU A 459 38.73 -1.05 9.34
N THR A 460 39.76 -1.22 10.17
CA THR A 460 40.91 -2.04 9.83
C THR A 460 40.58 -3.50 10.15
N GLY A 461 40.74 -4.38 9.17
CA GLY A 461 40.96 -5.81 9.41
C GLY A 461 39.85 -6.75 8.98
N LEU A 462 39.75 -7.01 7.67
CA LEU A 462 39.45 -8.36 7.18
C LEU A 462 40.39 -8.60 5.99
N ASN A 463 41.45 -9.38 6.23
CA ASN A 463 42.28 -9.93 5.17
C ASN A 463 41.46 -10.96 4.39
N GLU A 464 41.46 -10.81 3.07
CA GLU A 464 41.10 -11.87 2.14
C GLU A 464 42.16 -12.96 2.18
N THR A 465 41.86 -14.09 2.79
CA THR A 465 42.34 -15.43 2.41
C THR A 465 41.54 -16.45 3.24
N ASP A 466 40.58 -17.12 2.62
CA ASP A 466 40.56 -18.60 2.53
C ASP A 466 39.24 -19.09 1.91
N ILE A 467 39.40 -19.82 0.82
CA ILE A 467 38.36 -20.39 -0.04
C ILE A 467 38.12 -21.86 0.38
N VAL A 468 36.82 -22.18 0.53
CA VAL A 468 36.14 -23.50 0.40
C VAL A 468 36.22 -24.51 1.57
N THR A 469 35.07 -24.78 2.21
CA THR A 469 34.25 -26.01 2.05
C THR A 469 32.87 -25.90 2.74
N SER A 470 31.82 -26.37 2.04
CA SER A 470 30.49 -26.86 2.48
C SER A 470 29.68 -26.11 3.56
N ASN A 471 28.72 -25.26 3.13
CA ASN A 471 27.29 -25.25 3.54
C ASN A 471 26.61 -23.99 2.93
N GLU A 472 26.06 -24.10 1.72
CA GLU A 472 25.46 -22.94 1.03
C GLU A 472 24.06 -22.57 1.54
N THR A 473 23.31 -23.52 2.09
CA THR A 473 21.97 -23.26 2.68
C THR A 473 22.03 -22.53 4.02
N GLY A 474 23.01 -22.86 4.86
CA GLY A 474 23.20 -22.19 6.16
C GLY A 474 23.74 -20.76 6.04
N LYS A 475 24.54 -20.46 5.00
CA LYS A 475 25.05 -19.11 4.75
C LYS A 475 23.99 -18.17 4.16
N LEU A 476 23.11 -18.67 3.30
CA LEU A 476 21.96 -17.89 2.80
C LEU A 476 21.00 -17.53 3.93
N GLN A 477 20.66 -18.48 4.81
CA GLN A 477 19.86 -18.20 6.00
C GLN A 477 20.54 -17.17 6.91
N LEU A 478 21.84 -17.30 7.18
CA LEU A 478 22.55 -16.35 8.04
C LEU A 478 22.59 -14.93 7.45
N LEU A 479 22.81 -14.81 6.14
CA LEU A 479 22.82 -13.52 5.43
C LEU A 479 21.42 -12.89 5.36
N GLN A 480 20.38 -13.71 5.18
CA GLN A 480 18.99 -13.26 5.19
C GLN A 480 18.57 -12.78 6.59
N THR A 481 18.92 -13.53 7.64
CA THR A 481 18.68 -13.13 9.02
C THR A 481 19.46 -11.85 9.39
N GLN A 482 20.71 -11.70 8.91
CA GLN A 482 21.48 -10.48 9.11
C GLN A 482 20.86 -9.27 8.39
N ALA A 483 20.34 -9.46 7.17
CA ALA A 483 19.63 -8.40 6.44
C ALA A 483 18.34 -7.99 7.14
N GLU A 484 17.54 -8.95 7.63
CA GLU A 484 16.30 -8.71 8.38
C GLU A 484 16.57 -8.00 9.72
N ILE A 485 17.64 -8.37 10.43
CA ILE A 485 18.06 -7.67 11.66
C ILE A 485 18.48 -6.22 11.34
N ILE A 486 19.23 -6.00 10.26
CA ILE A 486 19.64 -4.64 9.86
C ILE A 486 18.42 -3.79 9.48
N LEU A 487 17.49 -4.34 8.70
CA LEU A 487 16.23 -3.69 8.33
C LEU A 487 15.39 -3.36 9.57
N PHE A 488 15.26 -4.30 10.50
CA PHE A 488 14.57 -4.09 11.77
C PHE A 488 15.23 -2.97 12.60
N LEU A 489 16.56 -2.96 12.72
CA LEU A 489 17.30 -1.93 13.47
C LEU A 489 17.17 -0.54 12.83
N ILE A 490 17.19 -0.45 11.49
CA ILE A 490 16.95 0.79 10.75
C ILE A 490 15.53 1.30 11.01
N GLN A 491 14.54 0.41 10.97
CA GLN A 491 13.14 0.74 11.24
C GLN A 491 12.93 1.22 12.69
N GLN A 492 13.55 0.57 13.67
CA GLN A 492 13.48 0.99 15.08
C GLN A 492 14.19 2.33 15.32
N GLN A 493 15.32 2.58 14.66
CA GLN A 493 16.03 3.85 14.74
C GLN A 493 15.18 4.99 14.16
N PHE A 494 14.54 4.77 13.01
CA PHE A 494 13.62 5.72 12.40
C PHE A 494 12.44 6.05 13.33
N ILE A 495 11.81 5.03 13.94
CA ILE A 495 10.71 5.21 14.91
C ILE A 495 11.18 6.03 16.12
N ARG A 496 12.39 5.78 16.63
CA ARG A 496 12.94 6.49 17.79
C ARG A 496 13.23 7.96 17.48
N ASP A 497 13.87 8.23 16.35
CA ASP A 497 14.22 9.59 15.95
C ASP A 497 12.97 10.41 15.62
N PHE A 498 11.96 9.79 15.02
CA PHE A 498 10.67 10.43 14.74
C PHE A 498 9.86 10.71 16.01
N ARG A 499 9.82 9.79 17.00
CA ARG A 499 9.19 10.03 18.31
C ARG A 499 9.82 11.20 19.05
N ASN A 500 11.15 11.33 18.98
CA ASN A 500 11.88 12.45 19.57
C ASN A 500 11.58 13.77 18.84
N TRP A 501 11.47 13.74 17.51
CA TRP A 501 11.04 14.88 16.70
C TRP A 501 9.62 15.35 17.07
N ARG A 502 8.63 14.45 17.18
CA ARG A 502 7.24 14.78 17.56
C ARG A 502 7.16 15.50 18.90
N ARG A 503 7.88 15.02 19.92
CA ARG A 503 7.95 15.69 21.24
C ARG A 503 8.54 17.10 21.16
N LEU A 504 9.55 17.31 20.30
CA LEU A 504 10.15 18.62 20.10
C LEU A 504 9.22 19.58 19.34
N HIS A 505 8.42 19.07 18.42
CA HIS A 505 7.48 19.87 17.63
C HIS A 505 6.21 20.22 18.42
N GLU A 506 5.66 19.30 19.21
CA GLU A 506 4.55 19.60 20.15
C GLU A 506 4.96 20.63 21.21
N ARG A 507 6.21 20.57 21.71
CA ARG A 507 6.77 21.59 22.62
C ARG A 507 6.94 22.96 21.95
N LYS A 508 7.28 23.02 20.67
CA LYS A 508 7.33 24.28 19.90
C LYS A 508 5.93 24.83 19.60
N ARG A 509 4.95 23.96 19.32
CA ARG A 509 3.54 24.34 19.10
C ARG A 509 2.89 24.95 20.35
N LEU A 510 3.13 24.35 21.53
CA LEU A 510 2.63 24.87 22.81
C LEU A 510 3.27 26.22 23.21
N LYS A 511 4.55 26.45 22.85
CA LYS A 511 5.20 27.75 23.03
C LYS A 511 4.63 28.84 22.11
N ASN A 512 4.21 28.49 20.89
CA ASN A 512 3.60 29.44 19.96
C ASN A 512 2.10 29.69 20.23
N SER A 513 1.38 28.75 20.85
CA SER A 513 -0.03 28.95 21.25
C SER A 513 -0.18 29.80 22.52
N GLY A 514 0.80 29.77 23.43
CA GLY A 514 0.82 30.63 24.62
C GLY A 514 0.97 32.13 24.32
N TYR A 515 1.49 32.48 23.14
CA TYR A 515 1.63 33.88 22.71
C TYR A 515 0.33 34.49 22.15
N ASN A 516 -0.65 33.65 21.76
CA ASN A 516 -1.91 34.10 21.17
C ASN A 516 -3.09 34.18 22.15
N GLN A 517 -2.95 33.68 23.38
CA GLN A 517 -4.02 33.80 24.41
C GLN A 517 -3.94 35.09 25.23
N ALA A 518 -2.84 35.85 25.18
CA ALA A 518 -2.69 37.09 25.94
C ALA A 518 -3.40 38.32 25.30
N ASN A 519 -3.92 38.22 24.07
CA ASN A 519 -4.48 39.35 23.31
C ASN A 519 -5.98 39.22 22.98
N ARG A 520 -6.74 38.34 23.64
CA ARG A 520 -8.19 38.14 23.39
C ARG A 520 -9.10 38.27 24.61
N SER A 521 -8.68 38.98 25.66
CA SER A 521 -9.53 39.27 26.81
C SER A 521 -9.75 40.77 27.02
N GLN A 522 -10.40 41.44 26.06
CA GLN A 522 -11.05 42.73 26.31
C GLN A 522 -12.18 42.91 25.29
N ASN A 523 -13.34 43.34 25.79
CA ASN A 523 -14.63 43.57 25.12
C ASN A 523 -15.57 42.38 25.09
N TRP A 524 -16.39 42.25 26.15
CA TRP A 524 -17.87 42.09 26.09
C TRP A 524 -18.43 42.39 27.50
N LYS A 525 -18.82 43.65 27.73
CA LYS A 525 -19.74 44.09 28.80
C LYS A 525 -20.62 45.20 28.22
N THR A 526 -21.83 44.83 27.82
CA THR A 526 -23.12 45.53 27.92
C THR A 526 -24.13 44.73 27.13
#